data_AF-A0A3D2XWH9-F1
#
_entry.id   AF-A0A3D2XWH9-F1
#
_cell.length_a   1.000
_cell.length_b   1.000
_cell.length_c   1.000
_cell.angle_alpha   90.00
_cell.angle_beta   90.00
_cell.angle_gamma   90.00
#
_symmetry.space_group_name_H-M   'P 1'
#
loop_
_entity.id
_entity.type
_entity.pdbx_description
1 polymer ?
#
loop_
_entity_poly.entity_id
_entity_poly.type
_entity_poly.pdbx_seq_one_letter_code
_entity_poly.pdbx_strand_id
1 'polypeptide(L)'
;RVSALHDAAIKAYYYNRAGMALDPAFAGKWHREAGHTDTHVINLNEPKNSLASPKGWYDAGDYNKYIVNSGISTYTLMRAYLDFPDFYAQRRWNIPESTNNQPDLLDEISWNLDWMLTMQDTDGGVFHKLTTLNFAPAVMPAEATEQRY
;
A
#
# COMPACT_ATOMS: atom_id res chain seq x y z
N ARG A 1 -9.20 -23.56 -11.11
CA ARG A 1 -9.98 -22.36 -11.52
C ARG A 1 -10.20 -21.39 -10.35
N VAL A 2 -10.61 -21.84 -9.16
CA VAL A 2 -10.77 -20.98 -7.95
C VAL A 2 -9.44 -20.36 -7.46
N SER A 3 -8.32 -21.11 -7.50
CA SER A 3 -7.00 -20.59 -7.08
C SER A 3 -6.55 -19.35 -7.87
N ALA A 4 -6.66 -19.38 -9.20
CA ALA A 4 -6.16 -18.27 -10.04
C ALA A 4 -6.91 -16.95 -9.80
N LEU A 5 -8.22 -17.01 -9.52
CA LEU A 5 -9.00 -15.82 -9.18
C LEU A 5 -8.57 -15.25 -7.83
N HIS A 6 -8.43 -16.10 -6.82
CA HIS A 6 -7.93 -15.71 -5.51
C HIS A 6 -6.53 -15.07 -5.62
N ASP A 7 -5.61 -15.74 -6.31
CA ASP A 7 -4.22 -15.29 -6.46
C ASP A 7 -4.15 -13.94 -7.19
N ALA A 8 -4.98 -13.73 -8.20
CA ALA A 8 -5.12 -12.43 -8.87
C ALA A 8 -5.71 -11.34 -7.96
N ALA A 9 -6.70 -11.69 -7.13
CA ALA A 9 -7.31 -10.75 -6.19
C ALA A 9 -6.30 -10.26 -5.13
N ILE A 10 -5.46 -11.16 -4.61
CA ILE A 10 -4.41 -10.74 -3.66
C ILE A 10 -3.31 -9.96 -4.38
N LYS A 11 -2.93 -10.37 -5.59
CA LYS A 11 -1.93 -9.64 -6.38
C LYS A 11 -2.34 -8.20 -6.72
N ALA A 12 -3.64 -7.86 -6.67
CA ALA A 12 -4.11 -6.49 -6.84
C ALA A 12 -3.57 -5.51 -5.79
N TYR A 13 -3.29 -5.97 -4.56
CA TYR A 13 -2.68 -5.13 -3.51
C TYR A 13 -1.27 -4.68 -3.91
N TYR A 14 -0.46 -5.60 -4.47
CA TYR A 14 0.86 -5.26 -5.03
C TYR A 14 0.77 -4.17 -6.12
N TYR A 15 -0.21 -4.28 -7.03
CA TYR A 15 -0.40 -3.28 -8.08
C TYR A 15 -0.81 -1.90 -7.53
N ASN A 16 -1.43 -1.87 -6.36
CA ASN A 16 -1.83 -0.64 -5.66
C ASN A 16 -0.76 -0.10 -4.70
N ARG A 17 0.43 -0.71 -4.57
CA ARG A 17 1.49 -0.18 -3.70
C ARG A 17 1.91 1.24 -4.09
N ALA A 18 1.81 2.19 -3.17
CA ALA A 18 2.29 3.56 -3.31
C ALA A 18 3.81 3.64 -3.07
N GLY A 19 4.48 4.66 -3.60
CA GLY A 19 5.88 4.98 -3.26
C GLY A 19 6.95 4.07 -3.86
N MET A 20 6.59 3.12 -4.74
CA MET A 20 7.55 2.28 -5.46
C MET A 20 7.21 2.16 -6.94
N ALA A 21 8.25 1.92 -7.74
CA ALA A 21 8.10 1.45 -9.11
C ALA A 21 7.63 -0.01 -9.08
N LEU A 22 6.77 -0.38 -10.03
CA LEU A 22 6.36 -1.76 -10.20
C LEU A 22 7.22 -2.37 -11.31
N ASP A 23 8.21 -3.18 -10.93
CA ASP A 23 9.17 -3.76 -11.86
C ASP A 23 8.47 -4.73 -12.85
N PRO A 24 8.81 -4.70 -14.17
CA PRO A 24 8.28 -5.62 -15.16
C PRO A 24 8.37 -7.10 -14.79
N ALA A 25 9.38 -7.53 -14.01
CA ALA A 25 9.53 -8.91 -13.56
C ALA A 25 8.36 -9.38 -12.67
N PHE A 26 7.74 -8.47 -11.93
CA PHE A 26 6.64 -8.75 -11.00
C PHE A 26 5.28 -8.24 -11.50
N ALA A 27 5.29 -7.19 -12.31
CA ALA A 27 4.10 -6.48 -12.80
C ALA A 27 3.73 -6.82 -14.24
N GLY A 28 4.65 -7.38 -15.02
CA GLY A 28 4.46 -7.67 -16.44
C GLY A 28 4.09 -6.42 -17.22
N LYS A 29 3.05 -6.50 -18.07
CA LYS A 29 2.58 -5.38 -18.89
C LYS A 29 2.00 -4.20 -18.09
N TRP A 30 1.76 -4.36 -16.80
CA TRP A 30 1.23 -3.31 -15.90
C TRP A 30 2.33 -2.68 -15.04
N HIS A 31 3.60 -2.77 -15.49
CA HIS A 31 4.71 -2.07 -14.86
C HIS A 31 4.51 -0.56 -14.93
N ARG A 32 5.08 0.16 -13.96
CA ARG A 32 5.05 1.62 -13.92
C ARG A 32 6.18 2.19 -13.07
N GLU A 33 6.51 3.44 -13.30
CA GLU A 33 7.42 4.22 -12.46
C GLU A 33 6.88 4.41 -11.04
N ALA A 34 7.78 4.80 -10.14
CA ALA A 34 7.42 5.18 -8.77
C ALA A 34 6.61 6.48 -8.78
N GLY A 35 5.52 6.50 -8.02
CA GLY A 35 4.76 7.71 -7.72
C GLY A 35 4.57 7.83 -6.22
N HIS A 36 4.45 9.06 -5.73
CA HIS A 36 4.21 9.37 -4.32
C HIS A 36 5.14 8.60 -3.36
N THR A 37 6.46 8.86 -3.42
CA THR A 37 7.40 8.30 -2.43
C THR A 37 7.02 8.67 -1.00
N ASP A 38 6.22 9.74 -0.84
CA ASP A 38 5.69 10.25 0.43
C ASP A 38 6.80 10.46 1.48
N THR A 39 8.00 10.83 1.01
CA THR A 39 9.15 11.20 1.85
C THR A 39 9.08 12.66 2.35
N HIS A 40 8.14 13.44 1.82
CA HIS A 40 7.89 14.83 2.21
C HIS A 40 6.38 15.14 2.16
N VAL A 41 5.71 14.92 3.29
CA VAL A 41 4.27 15.13 3.50
C VAL A 41 4.08 16.24 4.52
N ILE A 42 3.20 17.22 4.26
CA ILE A 42 2.99 18.36 5.16
C ILE A 42 1.89 18.04 6.16
N ASN A 43 2.17 18.14 7.46
CA ASN A 43 1.12 18.04 8.46
C ASN A 43 0.22 19.30 8.40
N LEU A 44 -1.08 19.15 8.11
CA LEU A 44 -2.02 20.28 8.06
C LEU A 44 -2.19 21.00 9.40
N ASN A 45 -2.05 20.28 10.52
CA ASN A 45 -2.13 20.88 11.85
C ASN A 45 -0.84 21.63 12.21
N GLU A 46 0.27 21.29 11.56
CA GLU A 46 1.59 21.90 11.78
C GLU A 46 2.30 22.17 10.43
N PRO A 47 1.86 23.16 9.63
CA PRO A 47 2.29 23.29 8.23
C PRO A 47 3.78 23.56 7.99
N LYS A 48 4.54 23.83 9.06
CA LYS A 48 6.00 24.00 9.01
C LYS A 48 6.75 22.67 9.14
N ASN A 49 6.04 21.60 9.51
CA ASN A 49 6.59 20.29 9.76
C ASN A 49 6.25 19.36 8.59
N SER A 50 7.29 18.76 8.03
CA SER A 50 7.17 17.70 7.05
C SER A 50 7.50 16.36 7.67
N LEU A 51 6.72 15.35 7.32
CA LEU A 51 6.86 13.97 7.78
C LEU A 51 7.14 13.06 6.60
N ALA A 52 7.78 11.92 6.86
CA ALA A 52 7.89 10.83 5.90
C ALA A 52 6.83 9.77 6.24
N SER A 53 5.99 9.45 5.27
CA SER A 53 4.96 8.41 5.39
C SER A 53 4.90 7.54 4.12
N PRO A 54 6.03 6.86 3.78
CA PRO A 54 6.14 6.03 2.58
C PRO A 54 5.30 4.76 2.67
N LYS A 55 5.29 3.97 1.58
CA LYS A 55 4.58 2.69 1.42
C LYS A 55 3.06 2.84 1.52
N GLY A 56 2.36 1.74 1.83
CA GLY A 56 0.91 1.65 1.84
C GLY A 56 0.33 1.39 0.45
N TRP A 57 -0.98 1.24 0.40
CA TRP A 57 -1.72 1.09 -0.85
C TRP A 57 -2.44 2.39 -1.22
N TYR A 58 -2.49 2.69 -2.52
CA TYR A 58 -3.54 3.54 -3.06
C TYR A 58 -4.89 2.89 -2.77
N ASP A 59 -5.82 3.68 -2.25
CA ASP A 59 -7.06 3.16 -1.66
C ASP A 59 -8.06 2.65 -2.69
N ALA A 60 -8.13 3.35 -3.83
CA ALA A 60 -9.08 3.05 -4.89
C ALA A 60 -8.56 3.54 -6.26
N GLY A 61 -9.43 4.18 -7.03
CA GLY A 61 -9.06 4.79 -8.33
C GLY A 61 -8.28 6.10 -8.20
N ASP A 62 -8.16 6.66 -6.99
CA ASP A 62 -7.32 7.80 -6.67
C ASP A 62 -6.04 7.36 -5.94
N TYR A 63 -5.10 8.30 -5.77
CA TYR A 63 -3.78 8.03 -5.19
C TYR A 63 -3.65 8.34 -3.70
N ASN A 64 -4.76 8.59 -2.99
CA ASN A 64 -4.70 8.86 -1.55
C ASN A 64 -4.72 7.56 -0.73
N LYS A 65 -4.33 7.65 0.53
CA LYS A 65 -4.21 6.52 1.47
C LYS A 65 -5.02 6.83 2.73
N TYR A 66 -5.90 5.92 3.16
CA TYR A 66 -6.87 6.19 4.23
C TYR A 66 -6.77 5.14 5.35
N ILE A 67 -6.52 5.57 6.59
CA ILE A 67 -6.29 4.65 7.71
C ILE A 67 -7.51 3.77 7.98
N VAL A 68 -8.73 4.33 7.90
CA VAL A 68 -9.95 3.57 8.21
C VAL A 68 -10.15 2.41 7.24
N ASN A 69 -10.10 2.67 5.93
CA ASN A 69 -10.30 1.63 4.93
C ASN A 69 -9.13 0.64 4.86
N SER A 70 -7.91 1.15 5.04
CA SER A 70 -6.71 0.31 5.16
C SER A 70 -6.75 -0.60 6.38
N GLY A 71 -7.31 -0.15 7.50
CA GLY A 71 -7.45 -0.94 8.72
C GLY A 71 -8.29 -2.19 8.49
N ILE A 72 -9.50 -2.04 7.95
CA ILE A 72 -10.38 -3.20 7.68
C ILE A 72 -9.82 -4.11 6.58
N SER A 73 -9.21 -3.54 5.55
CA SER A 73 -8.57 -4.31 4.47
C SER A 73 -7.43 -5.17 5.00
N THR A 74 -6.52 -4.56 5.77
CA THR A 74 -5.38 -5.24 6.39
C THR A 74 -5.85 -6.31 7.37
N TYR A 75 -6.81 -5.99 8.24
CA TYR A 75 -7.39 -6.96 9.18
C TYR A 75 -8.01 -8.16 8.45
N THR A 76 -8.70 -7.94 7.34
CA THR A 76 -9.33 -9.01 6.57
C THR A 76 -8.27 -9.97 5.99
N LEU A 77 -7.16 -9.44 5.47
CA LEU A 77 -6.03 -10.27 5.01
C LEU A 77 -5.37 -11.02 6.17
N MET A 78 -5.16 -10.37 7.32
CA MET A 78 -4.64 -11.04 8.52
C MET A 78 -5.57 -12.16 8.99
N ARG A 79 -6.89 -11.92 8.99
CA ARG A 79 -7.88 -12.92 9.37
C ARG A 79 -7.89 -14.10 8.40
N ALA A 80 -7.80 -13.85 7.11
CA ALA A 80 -7.67 -14.90 6.10
C ALA A 80 -6.43 -15.78 6.36
N TYR A 81 -5.28 -15.17 6.67
CA TYR A 81 -4.07 -15.92 7.03
C TYR A 81 -4.28 -16.79 8.28
N LEU A 82 -4.89 -16.23 9.33
CA LEU A 82 -5.13 -16.95 10.59
C LEU A 82 -6.16 -18.07 10.47
N ASP A 83 -7.19 -17.89 9.63
CA ASP A 83 -8.21 -18.90 9.37
C ASP A 83 -7.71 -20.05 8.47
N PHE A 84 -6.82 -19.74 7.54
CA PHE A 84 -6.34 -20.69 6.53
C PHE A 84 -4.80 -20.71 6.40
N PRO A 85 -4.04 -20.92 7.49
CA PRO A 85 -2.58 -20.76 7.48
C PRO A 85 -1.89 -21.70 6.47
N ASP A 86 -2.32 -22.96 6.39
CA ASP A 86 -1.77 -23.94 5.44
C ASP A 86 -2.02 -23.55 3.98
N PHE A 87 -3.14 -22.87 3.70
CA PHE A 87 -3.46 -22.40 2.35
C PHE A 87 -2.49 -21.31 1.91
N TYR A 88 -2.04 -20.44 2.82
CA TYR A 88 -1.19 -19.30 2.51
C TYR A 88 0.31 -19.58 2.68
N ALA A 89 0.72 -20.50 3.55
CA ALA A 89 2.10 -20.71 3.98
C ALA A 89 3.12 -20.84 2.81
N GLN A 90 2.75 -21.55 1.75
CA GLN A 90 3.62 -21.81 0.59
C GLN A 90 3.18 -21.10 -0.69
N ARG A 91 2.13 -20.28 -0.64
CA ARG A 91 1.67 -19.54 -1.81
C ARG A 91 2.63 -18.40 -2.11
N ARG A 92 2.86 -18.21 -3.41
CA ARG A 92 3.67 -17.13 -3.97
C ARG A 92 2.91 -16.50 -5.14
N TRP A 93 2.90 -15.18 -5.21
CA TRP A 93 2.20 -14.36 -6.21
C TRP A 93 3.16 -13.47 -7.01
N ASN A 94 4.45 -13.84 -7.04
CA ASN A 94 5.48 -13.18 -7.84
C ASN A 94 5.60 -11.68 -7.52
N ILE A 95 5.69 -11.33 -6.24
CA ILE A 95 6.03 -9.99 -5.73
C ILE A 95 7.55 -9.94 -5.42
N PRO A 96 8.14 -8.75 -5.21
CA PRO A 96 9.56 -8.63 -4.88
C PRO A 96 10.00 -9.52 -3.71
N GLU A 97 9.11 -9.68 -2.73
CA GLU A 97 9.34 -10.46 -1.52
C GLU A 97 9.24 -11.98 -1.74
N SER A 98 8.75 -12.48 -2.87
CA SER A 98 8.48 -13.92 -3.10
C SER A 98 9.71 -14.84 -3.00
N THR A 99 10.91 -14.27 -2.92
CA THR A 99 12.19 -15.00 -2.75
C THR A 99 12.62 -15.14 -1.29
N ASN A 100 11.91 -14.49 -0.35
CA ASN A 100 12.18 -14.60 1.07
C ASN A 100 11.49 -15.84 1.69
N ASN A 101 11.66 -16.02 3.00
CA ASN A 101 11.09 -17.15 3.75
C ASN A 101 9.68 -16.87 4.30
N GLN A 102 9.11 -15.69 4.03
CA GLN A 102 7.79 -15.27 4.51
C GLN A 102 6.72 -15.63 3.45
N PRO A 103 5.49 -15.97 3.88
CA PRO A 103 4.36 -16.05 2.95
C PRO A 103 4.05 -14.68 2.35
N ASP A 104 3.88 -14.60 1.03
CA ASP A 104 3.61 -13.35 0.31
C ASP A 104 2.40 -12.56 0.87
N LEU A 105 1.41 -13.23 1.48
CA LEU A 105 0.30 -12.55 2.15
C LEU A 105 0.76 -11.69 3.31
N LEU A 106 1.69 -12.22 4.11
CA LEU A 106 2.23 -11.49 5.24
C LEU A 106 3.17 -10.39 4.78
N ASP A 107 3.90 -10.56 3.68
CA ASP A 107 4.70 -9.48 3.09
C ASP A 107 3.81 -8.33 2.62
N GLU A 108 2.70 -8.64 1.94
CA GLU A 108 1.74 -7.62 1.47
C GLU A 108 1.03 -6.93 2.64
N ILE A 109 0.64 -7.67 3.69
CA ILE A 109 0.12 -7.09 4.94
C ILE A 109 1.17 -6.15 5.57
N SER A 110 2.43 -6.57 5.64
CA SER A 110 3.51 -5.79 6.23
C SER A 110 3.75 -4.50 5.45
N TRP A 111 3.63 -4.52 4.12
CA TRP A 111 3.74 -3.33 3.28
C TRP A 111 2.80 -2.20 3.72
N ASN A 112 1.56 -2.54 4.06
CA ASN A 112 0.58 -1.55 4.49
C ASN A 112 0.70 -1.20 5.97
N LEU A 113 1.01 -2.18 6.83
CA LEU A 113 1.29 -1.92 8.25
C LEU A 113 2.47 -0.96 8.43
N ASP A 114 3.52 -1.10 7.63
CA ASP A 114 4.67 -0.20 7.67
C ASP A 114 4.27 1.26 7.39
N TRP A 115 3.34 1.49 6.46
CA TRP A 115 2.78 2.82 6.24
C TRP A 115 1.89 3.25 7.42
N MET A 116 0.99 2.38 7.89
CA MET A 116 0.08 2.71 8.99
C MET A 116 0.84 3.11 10.27
N LEU A 117 2.00 2.51 10.53
CA LEU A 117 2.87 2.88 11.66
C LEU A 117 3.38 4.32 11.56
N THR A 118 3.63 4.84 10.35
CA THR A 118 4.05 6.24 10.15
C THR A 118 2.92 7.25 10.38
N MET A 119 1.67 6.78 10.45
CA MET A 119 0.49 7.64 10.62
C MET A 119 0.15 7.90 12.10
N GLN A 120 0.89 7.31 13.03
CA GLN A 120 0.73 7.58 14.47
C GLN A 120 1.60 8.76 14.89
N ASP A 121 0.97 9.73 15.56
CA ASP A 121 1.65 10.87 16.18
C ASP A 121 2.22 10.48 17.55
N THR A 122 3.10 11.31 18.08
CA THR A 122 3.80 11.16 19.35
C THR A 122 2.90 11.09 20.57
N ASP A 123 1.68 11.64 20.49
CA ASP A 123 0.66 11.55 21.54
C ASP A 123 -0.18 10.24 21.46
N GLY A 124 0.08 9.40 20.45
CA GLY A 124 -0.62 8.16 20.18
C GLY A 124 -1.85 8.30 19.29
N GLY A 125 -2.26 9.53 18.94
CA GLY A 125 -3.27 9.81 17.93
C GLY A 125 -2.84 9.31 16.55
N VAL A 126 -3.80 9.07 15.66
CA VAL A 126 -3.53 8.56 14.31
C VAL A 126 -4.16 9.48 13.28
N PHE A 127 -3.36 9.93 12.32
CA PHE A 127 -3.84 10.75 11.21
C PHE A 127 -4.87 9.98 10.38
N HIS A 128 -5.95 10.64 9.99
CA HIS A 128 -7.08 9.97 9.33
C HIS A 128 -6.73 9.43 7.92
N LYS A 129 -5.93 10.18 7.18
CA LYS A 129 -5.54 9.89 5.80
C LYS A 129 -4.29 10.68 5.41
N LEU A 130 -3.64 10.23 4.34
CA LEU A 130 -2.60 10.94 3.63
C LEU A 130 -3.13 11.24 2.22
N THR A 131 -3.25 12.52 1.89
CA THR A 131 -4.06 13.00 0.75
C THR A 131 -3.44 14.20 0.04
N THR A 132 -3.86 14.45 -1.19
CA THR A 132 -3.78 15.79 -1.80
C THR A 132 -5.00 16.63 -1.40
N LEU A 133 -4.95 17.95 -1.62
CA LEU A 133 -6.09 18.85 -1.35
C LEU A 133 -7.29 18.58 -2.26
N ASN A 134 -7.02 18.16 -3.50
CA ASN A 134 -8.01 17.77 -4.50
C ASN A 134 -7.58 16.45 -5.14
N PHE A 135 -8.53 15.67 -5.64
CA PHE A 135 -8.20 14.46 -6.39
C PHE A 135 -7.32 14.78 -7.60
N ALA A 136 -6.29 13.95 -7.80
CA ALA A 136 -5.47 14.00 -8.99
C ALA A 136 -6.33 13.75 -10.25
N PRO A 137 -5.96 14.33 -11.40
CA PRO A 137 -6.57 13.97 -12.67
C PRO A 137 -6.23 12.52 -13.05
N ALA A 138 -6.80 12.02 -14.16
CA ALA A 138 -6.53 10.69 -14.69
C ALA A 138 -5.15 10.61 -15.38
N VAL A 139 -4.09 10.72 -14.59
CA VAL A 139 -2.67 10.64 -14.97
C VAL A 139 -1.98 9.51 -14.20
N MET A 140 -0.78 9.08 -14.60
CA MET A 140 -0.06 8.03 -13.86
C MET A 140 0.41 8.54 -12.49
N PRO A 141 0.67 7.65 -11.51
CA PRO A 141 1.06 8.08 -10.16
C PRO A 141 2.36 8.91 -10.12
N ALA A 142 3.25 8.74 -11.09
CA ALA A 142 4.50 9.50 -11.19
C ALA A 142 4.27 10.95 -11.69
N GLU A 143 3.12 11.22 -12.31
CA GLU A 143 2.75 12.52 -12.88
C GLU A 143 1.87 13.34 -11.90
N ALA A 144 1.17 12.66 -10.98
CA ALA A 144 0.48 13.28 -9.85
C ALA A 144 1.52 13.74 -8.82
N THR A 145 1.91 15.01 -8.92
CA THR A 145 3.03 15.62 -8.18
C THR A 145 2.58 16.69 -7.18
N GLU A 146 1.27 16.82 -6.99
CA GLU A 146 0.66 17.73 -6.03
C GLU A 146 1.13 17.45 -4.60
N GLN A 147 1.25 18.51 -3.80
CA GLN A 147 1.65 18.39 -2.40
C GLN A 147 0.70 17.46 -1.62
N ARG A 148 1.29 16.55 -0.87
CA ARG A 148 0.64 15.57 -0.02
C ARG A 148 0.60 16.04 1.43
N TYR A 149 -0.45 15.69 2.14
CA TYR A 149 -0.74 16.08 3.52
C TYR A 149 -1.21 14.91 4.36
#